data_AF-A0A428XJW4-F1
#
_entry.id   AF-A0A428XJW4-F1
#
_cell.length_a   1.000
_cell.length_b   1.000
_cell.length_c   1.000
_cell.angle_alpha   90.00
_cell.angle_beta   90.00
_cell.angle_gamma   90.00
#
_symmetry.space_group_name_H-M   'P 1'
#
loop_
_entity.id
_entity.type
_entity.pdbx_description
1 polymer ?
#
loop_
_entity_poly.entity_id
_entity_poly.type
_entity_poly.pdbx_seq_one_letter_code
_entity_poly.pdbx_strand_id
1 'polypeptide(L)'
;MDHLRGIVLTNPRLAQRVLTEQRVADHVVRETLRAETLIRLGNPRAAATAATRAVEAAAAEDPVAPARLLPAAVVLADCAILSGAPDAASGCMDLKHLARDYADLPRMVVAVALRGVAIYHQRSCRHARRLFSGLHVARARVTGVDAIAVALAEARDTIDACCAARQFGHKPPVQPPAFTAGGLVQSELTPGALADRILRLPGSHDCAAV
;
A
#
# COMPACT_ATOMS: atom_id res chain seq x y z
N MET A 1 6.60 -16.88 12.14
CA MET A 1 6.18 -15.69 11.36
C MET A 1 5.51 -14.63 12.24
N ASP A 2 4.55 -14.99 13.09
CA ASP A 2 3.76 -14.01 13.85
C ASP A 2 4.56 -13.20 14.88
N HIS A 3 5.59 -13.80 15.49
CA HIS A 3 6.52 -13.08 16.36
C HIS A 3 7.26 -11.95 15.61
N LEU A 4 7.72 -12.20 14.37
CA LEU A 4 8.41 -11.19 13.57
C LEU A 4 7.46 -10.07 13.13
N ARG A 5 6.22 -10.41 12.74
CA ARG A 5 5.17 -9.42 12.46
C ARG A 5 4.92 -8.53 13.67
N GLY A 6 4.82 -9.12 14.86
CA GLY A 6 4.66 -8.41 16.12
C GLY A 6 5.80 -7.44 16.40
N ILE A 7 7.06 -7.82 16.17
CA ILE A 7 8.22 -6.93 16.36
C ILE A 7 8.22 -5.79 15.34
N VAL A 8 7.87 -6.04 14.08
CA VAL A 8 7.75 -4.95 13.07
C VAL A 8 6.76 -3.89 13.55
N LEU A 9 5.63 -4.32 14.11
CA LEU A 9 4.59 -3.42 14.62
C LEU A 9 5.04 -2.69 15.91
N THR A 10 5.57 -3.40 16.90
CA THR A 10 5.82 -2.82 18.23
C THR A 10 7.21 -2.17 18.37
N ASN A 11 8.21 -2.65 17.64
CA ASN A 11 9.60 -2.18 17.75
C ASN A 11 10.34 -2.25 16.39
N PRO A 12 10.05 -1.32 15.45
CA PRO A 12 10.60 -1.38 14.10
C PRO A 12 12.13 -1.24 14.04
N ARG A 13 12.77 -0.58 15.03
CA ARG A 13 14.24 -0.53 15.12
C ARG A 13 14.85 -1.89 15.49
N LEU A 14 14.21 -2.62 16.41
CA LEU A 14 14.60 -4.01 16.70
C LEU A 14 14.37 -4.91 15.50
N ALA A 15 13.22 -4.79 14.82
CA ALA A 15 12.92 -5.53 13.60
C ALA A 15 14.00 -5.32 12.54
N GLN A 16 14.43 -4.07 12.31
CA GLN A 16 15.47 -3.76 11.33
C GLN A 16 16.78 -4.50 11.61
N ARG A 17 17.21 -4.57 12.89
CA ARG A 17 18.40 -5.33 13.28
C ARG A 17 18.24 -6.82 13.03
N VAL A 18 17.15 -7.42 13.54
CA VAL A 18 16.86 -8.85 13.39
C VAL A 18 16.80 -9.28 11.92
N LEU A 19 16.18 -8.46 11.08
CA LEU A 19 16.04 -8.74 9.64
C LEU A 19 17.34 -8.53 8.85
N THR A 20 18.24 -7.67 9.33
CA THR A 20 19.56 -7.44 8.70
C THR A 20 20.56 -8.53 9.07
N GLU A 21 20.48 -9.06 10.29
CA GLU A 21 21.34 -10.15 10.80
C GLU A 21 21.04 -11.54 10.19
N GLN A 22 20.28 -11.60 9.10
CA GLN A 22 19.91 -12.84 8.39
C GLN A 22 19.26 -13.93 9.25
N ARG A 23 18.66 -13.58 10.39
CA ARG A 23 18.00 -14.55 11.30
C ARG A 23 16.69 -15.14 10.77
N VAL A 24 16.25 -14.71 9.58
CA VAL A 24 15.09 -15.25 8.85
C VAL A 24 15.64 -15.99 7.63
N ALA A 25 15.45 -17.31 7.56
CA ALA A 25 16.06 -18.15 6.53
C ALA A 25 15.52 -17.85 5.12
N ASP A 26 14.20 -17.70 4.98
CA ASP A 26 13.57 -17.38 3.70
C ASP A 26 13.92 -15.94 3.28
N HIS A 27 14.62 -15.83 2.14
CA HIS A 27 15.12 -14.55 1.63
C HIS A 27 13.99 -13.61 1.20
N VAL A 28 12.97 -14.11 0.51
CA VAL A 28 11.83 -13.32 0.02
C VAL A 28 11.04 -12.76 1.19
N VAL A 29 10.76 -13.60 2.19
CA VAL A 29 10.06 -13.19 3.42
C VAL A 29 10.88 -12.15 4.18
N ARG A 30 12.20 -12.36 4.32
CA ARG A 30 13.10 -11.42 5.01
C ARG A 30 13.11 -10.05 4.36
N GLU A 31 13.29 -9.98 3.04
CA GLU A 31 13.32 -8.70 2.31
C GLU A 31 11.95 -8.02 2.29
N THR A 32 10.85 -8.78 2.20
CA THR A 32 9.49 -8.22 2.29
C THR A 32 9.23 -7.59 3.66
N LEU A 33 9.56 -8.29 4.76
CA LEU A 33 9.44 -7.75 6.12
C LEU A 33 10.37 -6.56 6.35
N ARG A 34 11.57 -6.58 5.76
CA ARG A 34 12.52 -5.47 5.82
C ARG A 34 11.97 -4.23 5.12
N ALA A 35 11.37 -4.38 3.95
CA ALA A 35 10.71 -3.29 3.24
C ALA A 35 9.58 -2.69 4.08
N GLU A 36 8.69 -3.51 4.66
CA GLU A 36 7.63 -3.01 5.55
C GLU A 36 8.17 -2.29 6.80
N THR A 37 9.26 -2.79 7.36
CA THR A 37 9.96 -2.15 8.49
C THR A 37 10.50 -0.77 8.09
N LEU A 38 11.14 -0.67 6.92
CA LEU A 38 11.70 0.57 6.40
C LEU A 38 10.62 1.61 6.09
N ILE A 39 9.43 1.18 5.63
CA ILE A 39 8.26 2.06 5.46
C ILE A 39 7.84 2.69 6.80
N ARG A 40 7.78 1.91 7.88
CA ARG A 40 7.45 2.42 9.24
C ARG A 40 8.50 3.40 9.73
N LEU A 41 9.77 3.14 9.43
CA LEU A 41 10.89 4.01 9.80
C LEU A 41 10.99 5.26 8.91
N GLY A 42 10.10 5.44 7.93
CA GLY A 42 10.10 6.61 7.06
C GLY A 42 11.22 6.61 6.01
N ASN A 43 11.73 5.44 5.63
CA ASN A 43 12.76 5.29 4.61
C ASN A 43 12.24 4.59 3.34
N PRO A 44 11.39 5.27 2.54
CA PRO A 44 10.69 4.66 1.40
C PRO A 44 11.63 4.25 0.26
N ARG A 45 12.76 4.94 0.06
CA ARG A 45 13.75 4.56 -0.98
C ARG A 45 14.42 3.23 -0.66
N ALA A 46 14.91 3.07 0.57
CA ALA A 46 15.51 1.80 1.00
C ALA A 46 14.46 0.68 1.04
N ALA A 47 13.21 1.01 1.40
CA ALA A 47 12.09 0.07 1.35
C ALA A 47 11.80 -0.40 -0.08
N ALA A 48 11.83 0.50 -1.07
CA ALA A 48 11.65 0.15 -2.47
C ALA A 48 12.73 -0.83 -2.93
N THR A 49 14.00 -0.58 -2.63
CA THR A 49 15.10 -1.50 -2.97
C THR A 49 14.89 -2.89 -2.36
N ALA A 50 14.49 -2.98 -1.09
CA ALA A 50 14.22 -4.26 -0.44
C ALA A 50 13.00 -4.97 -1.07
N ALA A 51 11.93 -4.23 -1.38
CA ALA A 51 10.74 -4.78 -2.01
C ALA A 51 11.01 -5.29 -3.43
N THR A 52 11.80 -4.55 -4.23
CA THR A 52 12.24 -4.99 -5.57
C THR A 52 12.99 -6.32 -5.49
N ARG A 53 13.97 -6.44 -4.58
CA ARG A 53 14.71 -7.70 -4.38
C ARG A 53 13.80 -8.86 -3.98
N ALA A 54 12.81 -8.60 -3.12
CA ALA A 54 11.85 -9.62 -2.73
C ALA A 54 11.00 -10.10 -3.92
N VAL A 55 10.51 -9.18 -4.77
CA VAL A 55 9.74 -9.53 -5.97
C VAL A 55 10.59 -10.30 -6.98
N GLU A 56 11.82 -9.83 -7.27
CA GLU A 56 12.74 -10.49 -8.19
C GLU A 56 13.09 -11.90 -7.72
N ALA A 57 13.41 -12.08 -6.44
CA ALA A 57 13.70 -13.39 -5.87
C ALA A 57 12.46 -14.31 -5.90
N ALA A 58 11.27 -13.79 -5.55
CA ALA A 58 10.03 -14.58 -5.61
C ALA A 58 9.72 -15.06 -7.02
N ALA A 59 9.87 -14.18 -8.02
CA ALA A 59 9.61 -14.47 -9.42
C ALA A 59 10.64 -15.46 -10.01
N ALA A 60 11.88 -15.42 -9.54
CA ALA A 60 12.94 -16.32 -10.00
C ALA A 60 12.86 -17.73 -9.40
N GLU A 61 12.42 -17.88 -8.15
CA GLU A 61 12.34 -19.17 -7.47
C GLU A 61 11.15 -20.01 -7.93
N ASP A 62 9.96 -19.41 -7.98
CA ASP A 62 8.74 -20.08 -8.39
C ASP A 62 7.68 -19.05 -8.81
N PRO A 63 7.54 -18.76 -10.13
CA PRO A 63 6.54 -17.83 -10.62
C PRO A 63 5.11 -18.35 -10.44
N VAL A 64 4.90 -19.56 -9.89
CA VAL A 64 3.57 -20.11 -9.57
C VAL A 64 3.28 -20.01 -8.06
N ALA A 65 4.17 -19.46 -7.24
CA ALA A 65 4.00 -19.32 -5.78
C ALA A 65 3.42 -17.94 -5.35
N PRO A 66 2.09 -17.72 -5.38
CA PRO A 66 1.48 -16.43 -5.05
C PRO A 66 1.72 -15.99 -3.62
N ALA A 67 1.91 -16.95 -2.70
CA ALA A 67 2.02 -16.70 -1.27
C ALA A 67 3.22 -15.82 -0.89
N ARG A 68 4.23 -15.71 -1.76
CA ARG A 68 5.44 -14.90 -1.54
C ARG A 68 5.49 -13.71 -2.50
N LEU A 69 5.16 -13.96 -3.77
CA LEU A 69 5.17 -12.94 -4.81
C LEU A 69 4.15 -11.83 -4.55
N LEU A 70 2.89 -12.18 -4.27
CA LEU A 70 1.82 -11.18 -4.11
C LEU A 70 2.05 -10.25 -2.91
N PRO A 71 2.43 -10.73 -1.71
CA PRO A 71 2.84 -9.85 -0.62
C PRO A 71 3.97 -8.89 -0.99
N ALA A 72 5.04 -9.39 -1.62
CA ALA A 72 6.18 -8.56 -2.02
C ALA A 72 5.76 -7.48 -3.02
N ALA A 73 4.92 -7.84 -4.00
CA ALA A 73 4.40 -6.92 -5.00
C ALA A 73 3.47 -5.85 -4.39
N VAL A 74 2.66 -6.19 -3.38
CA VAL A 74 1.86 -5.20 -2.62
C VAL A 74 2.78 -4.19 -1.92
N VAL A 75 3.84 -4.65 -1.26
CA VAL A 75 4.79 -3.76 -0.57
C VAL A 75 5.53 -2.87 -1.56
N LEU A 76 5.93 -3.42 -2.72
CA LEU A 76 6.58 -2.64 -3.77
C LEU A 76 5.67 -1.53 -4.33
N ALA A 77 4.39 -1.84 -4.57
CA ALA A 77 3.42 -0.84 -5.01
C ALA A 77 3.26 0.29 -3.99
N ASP A 78 3.20 -0.03 -2.69
CA ASP A 78 3.12 0.98 -1.64
C ASP A 78 4.42 1.81 -1.56
N CYS A 79 5.59 1.18 -1.68
CA CYS A 79 6.88 1.88 -1.78
C CYS A 79 6.92 2.87 -2.95
N ALA A 80 6.39 2.48 -4.11
CA ALA A 80 6.33 3.33 -5.30
C ALA A 80 5.44 4.56 -5.05
N ILE A 81 4.27 4.38 -4.43
CA ILE A 81 3.38 5.48 -4.03
C ILE A 81 4.08 6.41 -3.04
N LEU A 82 4.69 5.84 -1.99
CA LEU A 82 5.37 6.59 -0.93
C LEU A 82 6.59 7.37 -1.43
N SER A 83 7.25 6.87 -2.47
CA SER A 83 8.39 7.52 -3.11
C SER A 83 7.98 8.54 -4.19
N GLY A 84 6.69 8.65 -4.51
CA GLY A 84 6.19 9.51 -5.59
C GLY A 84 6.58 9.02 -6.98
N ALA A 85 6.77 7.72 -7.18
CA ALA A 85 7.17 7.17 -8.47
C ALA A 85 6.10 7.44 -9.55
N PRO A 86 6.47 8.01 -10.72
CA PRO A 86 5.50 8.52 -11.70
C PRO A 86 4.60 7.43 -12.33
N ASP A 87 5.05 6.19 -12.27
CA ASP A 87 4.40 4.98 -12.78
C ASP A 87 3.65 4.19 -11.71
N ALA A 88 3.61 4.66 -10.45
CA ALA A 88 2.99 3.92 -9.34
C ALA A 88 1.53 3.50 -9.62
N ALA A 89 0.75 4.35 -10.28
CA ALA A 89 -0.63 4.03 -10.67
C ALA A 89 -0.70 2.90 -11.71
N SER A 90 0.29 2.78 -12.60
CA SER A 90 0.42 1.68 -13.56
C SER A 90 0.88 0.40 -12.86
N GLY A 91 1.88 0.48 -11.99
CA GLY A 91 2.33 -0.69 -11.22
C GLY A 91 1.22 -1.28 -10.35
N CYS A 92 0.30 -0.46 -9.84
CA CYS A 92 -0.90 -0.96 -9.15
C CYS A 92 -1.88 -1.70 -10.08
N MET A 93 -1.94 -1.35 -11.37
CA MET A 93 -2.70 -2.13 -12.36
C MET A 93 -2.04 -3.47 -12.66
N ASP A 94 -0.71 -3.50 -12.74
CA ASP A 94 0.03 -4.75 -12.93
C ASP A 94 -0.17 -5.69 -11.74
N LEU A 95 -0.11 -5.15 -10.51
CA LEU A 95 -0.45 -5.89 -9.28
C LEU A 95 -1.89 -6.44 -9.31
N LYS A 96 -2.86 -5.66 -9.80
CA LYS A 96 -4.25 -6.11 -9.93
C LYS A 96 -4.34 -7.30 -10.91
N HIS A 97 -3.67 -7.22 -12.06
CA HIS A 97 -3.66 -8.31 -13.03
C HIS A 97 -3.00 -9.56 -12.45
N LEU A 98 -1.85 -9.40 -11.80
CA LEU A 98 -1.16 -10.48 -11.12
C LEU A 98 -2.06 -11.15 -10.07
N ALA A 99 -2.69 -10.38 -9.19
CA ALA A 99 -3.61 -10.91 -8.18
C ALA A 99 -4.81 -11.62 -8.81
N ARG A 100 -5.34 -11.13 -9.94
CA ARG A 100 -6.42 -11.79 -10.69
C ARG A 100 -5.96 -13.13 -11.25
N ASP A 101 -4.75 -13.20 -11.80
CA ASP A 101 -4.23 -14.42 -12.43
C ASP A 101 -4.04 -15.55 -11.40
N TYR A 102 -3.87 -15.22 -10.11
CA TYR A 102 -3.91 -16.17 -8.98
C TYR A 102 -5.25 -16.25 -8.23
N ALA A 103 -6.31 -15.62 -8.75
CA ALA A 103 -7.62 -15.53 -8.09
C ALA A 103 -7.61 -14.97 -6.65
N ASP A 104 -6.65 -14.09 -6.30
CA ASP A 104 -6.53 -13.42 -5.00
C ASP A 104 -7.39 -12.14 -4.98
N LEU A 105 -8.69 -12.32 -4.77
CA LEU A 105 -9.65 -11.22 -4.69
C LEU A 105 -9.29 -10.16 -3.61
N PRO A 106 -8.84 -10.52 -2.40
CA PRO A 106 -8.37 -9.54 -1.42
C PRO A 106 -7.31 -8.60 -1.98
N ARG A 107 -6.24 -9.14 -2.60
CA ARG A 107 -5.15 -8.33 -3.14
C ARG A 107 -5.51 -7.60 -4.42
N MET A 108 -6.46 -8.09 -5.21
CA MET A 108 -7.04 -7.32 -6.31
C MET A 108 -7.67 -6.02 -5.81
N VAL A 109 -8.42 -6.06 -4.71
CA VAL A 109 -9.05 -4.85 -4.13
C VAL A 109 -8.00 -3.91 -3.56
N VAL A 110 -6.99 -4.45 -2.87
CA VAL A 110 -5.83 -3.66 -2.39
C VAL A 110 -5.16 -2.93 -3.54
N ALA A 111 -4.89 -3.63 -4.65
CA ALA A 111 -4.23 -3.04 -5.82
C ALA A 111 -5.03 -1.88 -6.41
N VAL A 112 -6.35 -2.03 -6.55
CA VAL A 112 -7.21 -0.95 -7.04
C VAL A 112 -7.24 0.20 -6.04
N ALA A 113 -7.32 -0.08 -4.73
CA ALA A 113 -7.33 0.97 -3.72
C ALA A 113 -6.00 1.77 -3.69
N LEU A 114 -4.85 1.09 -3.76
CA LEU A 114 -3.53 1.70 -3.88
C LEU A 114 -3.42 2.55 -5.15
N ARG A 115 -4.00 2.09 -6.27
CA ARG A 115 -4.11 2.92 -7.50
C ARG A 115 -4.89 4.20 -7.27
N GLY A 116 -5.99 4.15 -6.50
CA GLY A 116 -6.77 5.32 -6.10
C GLY A 116 -5.90 6.34 -5.35
N VAL A 117 -5.09 5.88 -4.40
CA VAL A 117 -4.12 6.70 -3.67
C VAL A 117 -3.07 7.30 -4.62
N ALA A 118 -2.49 6.50 -5.52
CA ALA A 118 -1.51 6.97 -6.49
C ALA A 118 -2.08 8.07 -7.41
N ILE A 119 -3.31 7.88 -7.91
CA ILE A 119 -4.01 8.87 -8.73
C ILE A 119 -4.30 10.14 -7.94
N TYR A 120 -4.72 10.01 -6.67
CA TYR A 120 -4.89 11.17 -5.79
C TYR A 120 -3.57 11.91 -5.58
N HIS A 121 -2.46 11.24 -5.32
CA HIS A 121 -1.18 11.94 -5.14
C HIS A 121 -0.74 12.67 -6.42
N GLN A 122 -0.88 12.03 -7.58
CA GLN A 122 -0.17 12.46 -8.79
C GLN A 122 -1.02 13.23 -9.80
N ARG A 123 -2.35 13.04 -9.81
CA ARG A 123 -3.17 13.42 -10.98
C ARG A 123 -4.48 14.10 -10.66
N SER A 124 -5.35 13.49 -9.84
CA SER A 124 -6.73 13.95 -9.73
C SER A 124 -7.51 13.38 -8.55
N CYS A 125 -7.97 14.27 -7.66
CA CYS A 125 -8.91 13.94 -6.60
C CYS A 125 -10.22 13.32 -7.14
N ARG A 126 -10.78 13.87 -8.23
CA ARG A 126 -12.05 13.40 -8.81
C ARG A 126 -11.96 11.95 -9.26
N HIS A 127 -10.89 11.59 -9.97
CA HIS A 127 -10.70 10.22 -10.44
C HIS A 127 -10.50 9.23 -9.28
N ALA A 128 -9.71 9.61 -8.28
CA ALA A 128 -9.52 8.81 -7.07
C ALA A 128 -10.85 8.57 -6.33
N ARG A 129 -11.68 9.62 -6.13
CA ARG A 129 -13.00 9.52 -5.50
C ARG A 129 -13.95 8.56 -6.23
N ARG A 130 -14.02 8.67 -7.57
CA ARG A 130 -14.86 7.76 -8.40
C ARG A 130 -14.43 6.31 -8.22
N LEU A 131 -13.12 6.07 -8.18
CA LEU A 131 -12.55 4.74 -8.02
C LEU A 131 -12.89 4.16 -6.64
N PHE A 132 -12.73 4.92 -5.55
CA PHE A 132 -13.11 4.45 -4.21
C PHE A 132 -14.62 4.19 -4.07
N SER A 133 -15.46 5.05 -4.66
CA SER A 133 -16.91 4.87 -4.67
C SER A 133 -17.32 3.59 -5.42
N GLY A 134 -16.70 3.34 -6.59
CA GLY A 134 -16.94 2.12 -7.37
C GLY A 134 -16.52 0.85 -6.63
N LEU A 135 -15.38 0.86 -5.94
CA LEU A 135 -14.93 -0.26 -5.11
C LEU A 135 -15.86 -0.53 -3.93
N HIS A 136 -16.34 0.52 -3.27
CA HIS A 136 -17.26 0.40 -2.14
C HIS A 136 -18.56 -0.33 -2.55
N VAL A 137 -19.17 0.08 -3.67
CA VAL A 137 -20.38 -0.54 -4.21
C VAL A 137 -20.14 -1.98 -4.67
N ALA A 138 -19.01 -2.24 -5.34
CA ALA A 138 -18.67 -3.59 -5.82
C ALA A 138 -18.45 -4.57 -4.67
N ARG A 139 -17.83 -4.15 -3.56
CA ARG A 139 -17.51 -5.03 -2.44
C ARG A 139 -18.67 -5.27 -1.48
N ALA A 140 -19.52 -4.25 -1.25
CA ALA A 140 -20.77 -4.41 -0.51
C ALA A 140 -21.65 -5.54 -1.08
N ARG A 141 -21.58 -5.78 -2.39
CA ARG A 141 -22.32 -6.85 -3.08
C ARG A 141 -21.70 -8.24 -2.97
N VAL A 142 -20.42 -8.37 -2.63
CA VAL A 142 -19.68 -9.64 -2.77
C VAL A 142 -19.37 -10.31 -1.43
N THR A 143 -19.01 -9.55 -0.39
CA THR A 143 -18.42 -10.18 0.82
C THR A 143 -19.14 -9.88 2.13
N GLY A 144 -20.07 -8.91 2.20
CA GLY A 144 -20.72 -8.54 3.46
C GLY A 144 -19.75 -8.08 4.57
N VAL A 145 -18.50 -7.74 4.23
CA VAL A 145 -17.45 -7.35 5.18
C VAL A 145 -17.35 -5.83 5.22
N ASP A 146 -17.70 -5.24 6.37
CA ASP A 146 -17.77 -3.79 6.59
C ASP A 146 -16.41 -3.08 6.63
N ALA A 147 -15.35 -3.71 7.14
CA ALA A 147 -14.09 -3.00 7.42
C ALA A 147 -13.44 -2.33 6.19
N ILE A 148 -13.51 -2.98 5.02
CA ILE A 148 -12.95 -2.42 3.78
C ILE A 148 -13.90 -1.37 3.19
N ALA A 149 -15.21 -1.56 3.33
CA ALA A 149 -16.19 -0.58 2.90
C ALA A 149 -16.07 0.73 3.71
N VAL A 150 -15.87 0.62 5.03
CA VAL A 150 -15.58 1.72 5.95
C VAL A 150 -14.28 2.42 5.55
N ALA A 151 -13.19 1.68 5.34
CA ALA A 151 -11.91 2.30 4.98
C ALA A 151 -11.94 3.01 3.61
N LEU A 152 -12.70 2.48 2.64
CA LEU A 152 -12.91 3.15 1.35
C LEU A 152 -13.76 4.42 1.48
N ALA A 153 -14.77 4.41 2.35
CA ALA A 153 -15.58 5.59 2.65
C ALA A 153 -14.75 6.67 3.36
N GLU A 154 -13.97 6.28 4.37
CA GLU A 154 -13.06 7.16 5.11
C GLU A 154 -11.99 7.77 4.20
N ALA A 155 -11.41 7.00 3.28
CA ALA A 155 -10.48 7.49 2.27
C ALA A 155 -11.13 8.55 1.35
N ARG A 156 -12.38 8.34 0.94
CA ARG A 156 -13.14 9.32 0.15
C ARG A 156 -13.38 10.60 0.94
N ASP A 157 -13.85 10.46 2.17
CA ASP A 157 -14.18 11.60 3.04
C ASP A 157 -12.91 12.41 3.39
N THR A 158 -11.77 11.72 3.55
CA THR A 158 -10.45 12.32 3.69
C THR A 158 -10.07 13.17 2.45
N ILE A 159 -10.27 12.64 1.24
CA ILE A 159 -10.03 13.43 0.02
C ILE A 159 -10.95 14.65 -0.04
N ASP A 160 -12.22 14.50 0.34
CA ASP A 160 -13.18 15.60 0.34
C ASP A 160 -12.79 16.69 1.35
N ALA A 161 -12.31 16.32 2.53
CA ALA A 161 -11.74 17.25 3.50
C ALA A 161 -10.49 17.97 2.95
N CYS A 162 -9.54 17.22 2.36
CA CYS A 162 -8.35 17.79 1.73
C CYS A 162 -8.71 18.73 0.55
N CYS A 163 -9.77 18.44 -0.20
CA CYS A 163 -10.25 19.28 -1.29
C CYS A 163 -10.96 20.54 -0.80
N ALA A 164 -11.75 20.45 0.28
CA ALA A 164 -12.46 21.57 0.85
C ALA A 164 -11.52 22.59 1.50
N ALA A 165 -10.38 22.13 2.03
CA ALA A 165 -9.41 22.99 2.70
C ALA A 165 -8.76 24.05 1.80
N ARG A 166 -8.80 23.92 0.45
CA ARG A 166 -8.46 24.83 -0.69
C ARG A 166 -7.28 25.83 -0.60
N GLN A 167 -6.68 26.08 0.56
CA GLN A 167 -5.73 27.16 0.84
C GLN A 167 -4.27 26.68 0.91
N PHE A 168 -4.00 25.37 0.91
CA PHE A 168 -2.65 24.82 1.19
C PHE A 168 -2.09 23.85 0.13
N GLY A 169 -2.67 23.81 -1.08
CA GLY A 169 -2.58 22.62 -1.94
C GLY A 169 -3.29 21.44 -1.25
N HIS A 170 -3.39 20.28 -1.87
CA HIS A 170 -3.99 19.10 -1.24
C HIS A 170 -3.06 18.49 -0.18
N LYS A 171 -2.53 19.32 0.71
CA LYS A 171 -1.58 18.96 1.74
C LYS A 171 -2.35 18.60 3.01
N PRO A 172 -2.44 17.31 3.34
CA PRO A 172 -2.97 16.91 4.63
C PRO A 172 -2.10 17.48 5.76
N PRO A 173 -2.68 17.74 6.95
CA PRO A 173 -1.88 18.02 8.13
C PRO A 173 -0.89 16.86 8.34
N VAL A 174 0.40 17.19 8.53
CA VAL A 174 1.48 16.21 8.64
C VAL A 174 1.17 15.27 9.80
N GLN A 175 0.74 14.04 9.50
CA GLN A 175 0.62 12.96 10.48
C GLN A 175 1.78 11.97 10.30
N PRO A 176 2.46 11.59 11.39
CA PRO A 176 3.45 10.52 11.35
C PRO A 176 2.76 9.19 10.99
N PRO A 177 3.45 8.30 10.25
CA PRO A 177 2.81 7.09 9.73
C PRO A 177 2.44 6.12 10.85
N ALA A 178 1.17 5.74 10.94
CA ALA A 178 0.70 4.73 11.89
C ALA A 178 0.85 3.27 11.35
N PHE A 179 0.97 3.07 10.02
CA PHE A 179 0.82 1.74 9.41
C PHE A 179 1.97 1.26 8.50
N THR A 180 2.05 -0.06 8.34
CA THR A 180 2.86 -0.76 7.33
C THR A 180 2.11 -0.91 6.00
N ALA A 181 2.83 -1.27 4.93
CA ALA A 181 2.22 -1.62 3.65
C ALA A 181 1.30 -2.84 3.71
N GLY A 182 1.39 -3.66 4.76
CA GLY A 182 0.47 -4.76 4.99
C GLY A 182 0.60 -5.87 3.94
N GLY A 183 1.78 -6.12 3.36
CA GLY A 183 1.96 -7.24 2.43
C GLY A 183 1.96 -8.58 3.14
N LEU A 184 2.82 -8.69 4.16
CA LEU A 184 2.98 -9.84 5.06
C LEU A 184 2.59 -9.52 6.50
N VAL A 185 2.73 -8.27 6.99
CA VAL A 185 2.47 -7.93 8.40
C VAL A 185 0.98 -7.77 8.69
N GLN A 186 0.21 -7.26 7.73
CA GLN A 186 -1.22 -6.95 7.87
C GLN A 186 -1.97 -7.13 6.54
N SER A 187 -1.92 -8.34 5.95
CA SER A 187 -2.54 -8.64 4.64
C SER A 187 -4.04 -8.37 4.57
N GLU A 188 -4.74 -8.41 5.71
CA GLU A 188 -6.18 -8.15 5.79
C GLU A 188 -6.53 -6.67 6.01
N LEU A 189 -5.57 -5.87 6.53
CA LEU A 189 -5.79 -4.45 6.87
C LEU A 189 -5.17 -3.49 5.86
N THR A 190 -4.57 -3.95 4.76
CA THR A 190 -3.99 -3.06 3.76
C THR A 190 -4.97 -1.98 3.28
N PRO A 191 -6.29 -2.26 3.09
CA PRO A 191 -7.28 -1.22 2.82
C PRO A 191 -7.59 -0.31 4.01
N GLY A 192 -7.47 -0.79 5.26
CA GLY A 192 -7.73 0.01 6.48
C GLY A 192 -6.82 1.23 6.63
N ALA A 193 -5.62 1.18 6.07
CA ALA A 193 -4.64 2.27 6.12
C ALA A 193 -4.71 3.22 4.90
N LEU A 194 -5.82 3.26 4.14
CA LEU A 194 -5.93 4.11 2.95
C LEU A 194 -6.01 5.60 3.29
N ALA A 195 -6.79 5.96 4.31
CA ALA A 195 -6.89 7.35 4.79
C ALA A 195 -5.52 7.87 5.21
N ASP A 196 -4.78 7.09 6.00
CA ASP A 196 -3.42 7.44 6.41
C ASP A 196 -2.46 7.63 5.23
N ARG A 197 -2.57 6.83 4.17
CA ARG A 197 -1.75 7.00 2.97
C ARG A 197 -2.06 8.31 2.24
N ILE A 198 -3.34 8.66 2.13
CA ILE A 198 -3.82 9.93 1.58
C ILE A 198 -3.32 11.10 2.44
N LEU A 199 -3.31 10.94 3.76
CA LEU A 199 -2.81 11.93 4.71
C LEU A 199 -1.28 12.01 4.77
N ARG A 200 -0.56 11.04 4.21
CA ARG A 200 0.91 10.97 4.31
C ARG A 200 1.63 11.78 3.24
N LEU A 201 1.05 11.92 2.04
CA LEU A 201 1.64 12.69 0.96
C LEU A 201 0.65 13.73 0.44
N PRO A 202 1.06 15.02 0.35
CA PRO A 202 0.24 16.00 -0.36
C PRO A 202 -0.05 15.53 -1.78
N GLY A 203 -1.29 15.72 -2.23
CA GLY A 203 -1.56 15.71 -3.66
C GLY A 203 -0.75 16.82 -4.33
N SER A 204 0.14 16.45 -5.27
CA SER A 204 1.01 17.39 -5.99
C SER A 204 0.36 17.94 -7.26
N HIS A 205 -0.97 17.86 -7.35
CA HIS A 205 -1.74 18.26 -8.54
C HIS A 205 -2.73 19.37 -8.18
N ASP A 206 -3.08 20.19 -9.17
CA ASP A 206 -4.08 21.22 -9.01
C ASP A 206 -5.49 20.65 -9.27
N CYS A 207 -6.44 20.93 -8.38
CA CYS A 207 -7.85 20.58 -8.61
C CYS A 207 -8.59 21.54 -9.56
N ALA A 208 -7.92 22.59 -10.02
CA ALA A 208 -8.50 23.52 -10.99
C ALA A 208 -8.41 22.91 -12.39
N ALA A 209 -9.58 22.72 -13.01
CA ALA A 209 -9.80 22.22 -14.38
C ALA A 209 -9.60 20.70 -14.61
N VAL A 210 -10.66 19.93 -14.37
CA VAL A 210 -11.48 19.17 -15.37
C VAL A 210 -12.61 18.54 -14.59
#